data_AF-A0A924MGD0-F1
#
_entry.id   AF-A0A924MGD0-F1
#
_cell.length_a   1.000
_cell.length_b   1.000
_cell.length_c   1.000
_cell.angle_alpha   90.00
_cell.angle_beta   90.00
_cell.angle_gamma   90.00
#
_symmetry.space_group_name_H-M   'P 1'
#
loop_
_entity.id
_entity.type
_entity.pdbx_description
1 polymer ?
#
loop_
_entity_poly.entity_id
_entity_poly.type
_entity_poly.pdbx_seq_one_letter_code
_entity_poly.pdbx_strand_id
1 'polypeptide(L)'
;MKNGILFYIMLLSVVSFNSSAQKLKTADADKKYDNLSYIKVVSTYERLAENGYKSEDLFQKLGNSYYFNGELDKAAKWYSELFTMNQDQESEYCYRYAQSLKSIGQYNKANEMLEIFHQKAVNDTRGKLFHNNKNYLDQIKANSGRFTVEDAGINSKYSDYGSAFYGNKLVFSSARDTGYVIQR
;
A
#
# COMPACT_ATOMS: atom_id res chain seq x y z
N MET A 1 -40.52 -38.88 6.59
CA MET A 1 -39.44 -38.48 7.53
C MET A 1 -38.04 -38.83 7.05
N LYS A 2 -37.77 -40.04 6.50
CA LYS A 2 -36.43 -40.43 6.01
C LYS A 2 -35.86 -39.56 4.88
N ASN A 3 -36.70 -39.10 3.95
CA ASN A 3 -36.24 -38.29 2.80
C ASN A 3 -35.83 -36.85 3.20
N GLY A 4 -36.40 -36.30 4.27
CA GLY A 4 -36.02 -34.97 4.78
C GLY A 4 -34.67 -34.97 5.50
N ILE A 5 -34.33 -36.07 6.17
CA ILE A 5 -33.03 -36.26 6.85
C ILE A 5 -31.89 -36.35 5.82
N LEU A 6 -32.09 -37.08 4.73
CA LEU A 6 -31.13 -37.15 3.61
C LEU A 6 -30.88 -35.78 2.99
N PHE A 7 -31.93 -34.96 2.83
CA PHE A 7 -31.80 -33.61 2.31
C PHE A 7 -31.01 -32.69 3.25
N TYR A 8 -31.21 -32.79 4.56
CA TYR A 8 -30.43 -32.04 5.55
C TYR A 8 -28.97 -32.44 5.60
N ILE A 9 -28.65 -33.74 5.49
CA ILE A 9 -27.27 -34.25 5.43
C ILE A 9 -26.57 -33.75 4.16
N MET A 10 -27.27 -33.73 3.03
CA MET A 10 -26.75 -33.19 1.77
C MET A 10 -26.53 -31.67 1.85
N LEU A 11 -27.42 -30.93 2.52
CA LEU A 11 -27.23 -29.49 2.73
C LEU A 11 -26.03 -29.21 3.65
N LEU A 12 -25.87 -29.98 4.73
CA LEU A 12 -24.74 -29.84 5.66
C LEU A 12 -23.39 -30.15 5.00
N SER A 13 -23.34 -31.15 4.12
CA SER A 13 -22.11 -31.51 3.41
C SER A 13 -21.70 -30.42 2.42
N VAL A 14 -22.64 -29.84 1.67
CA VAL A 14 -22.36 -28.74 0.73
C VAL A 14 -21.85 -27.49 1.46
N VAL A 15 -22.39 -27.16 2.64
CA VAL A 15 -21.89 -26.03 3.45
C VAL A 15 -20.47 -26.30 3.97
N SER A 16 -20.16 -27.54 4.33
CA SER A 16 -18.84 -27.94 4.84
C SER A 16 -17.73 -27.90 3.78
N PHE A 17 -18.03 -28.25 2.52
CA PHE A 17 -17.05 -28.18 1.42
C PHE A 17 -16.66 -26.75 1.05
N ASN A 18 -17.59 -25.79 1.15
CA ASN A 18 -17.32 -24.38 0.85
C ASN A 18 -16.36 -23.75 1.86
N SER A 19 -16.50 -24.08 3.14
CA SER A 19 -15.62 -23.59 4.21
C SER A 19 -14.16 -24.05 4.05
N SER A 20 -13.93 -25.29 3.59
CA SER A 20 -12.57 -25.83 3.37
C SER A 20 -11.90 -25.22 2.13
N ALA A 21 -12.67 -24.93 1.07
CA ALA A 21 -12.15 -24.31 -0.15
C ALA A 21 -11.72 -22.84 0.08
N GLN A 22 -12.42 -22.10 0.95
CA GLN A 22 -12.02 -20.75 1.32
C GLN A 22 -10.68 -20.73 2.06
N LYS A 23 -10.46 -21.66 3.00
CA LYS A 23 -9.20 -21.79 3.74
C LYS A 23 -7.98 -22.09 2.86
N LEU A 24 -8.15 -22.87 1.79
CA LEU A 24 -7.06 -23.16 0.84
C LEU A 24 -6.68 -21.94 0.00
N LYS A 25 -7.66 -21.14 -0.42
CA LYS A 25 -7.41 -19.90 -1.17
C LYS A 25 -6.71 -18.83 -0.33
N THR A 26 -7.06 -18.73 0.96
CA THR A 26 -6.35 -17.82 1.88
C THR A 26 -4.91 -18.27 2.13
N ALA A 27 -4.66 -19.57 2.28
CA ALA A 27 -3.30 -20.08 2.49
C ALA A 27 -2.36 -19.85 1.29
N ASP A 28 -2.85 -19.99 0.05
CA ASP A 28 -2.06 -19.67 -1.15
C ASP A 28 -1.81 -18.16 -1.30
N ALA A 29 -2.79 -17.33 -0.93
CA ALA A 29 -2.66 -15.88 -0.89
C ALA A 29 -1.59 -15.44 0.13
N ASP A 30 -1.62 -16.01 1.34
CA ASP A 30 -0.65 -15.73 2.41
C ASP A 30 0.76 -16.08 1.96
N LYS A 31 0.96 -17.27 1.38
CA LYS A 31 2.27 -17.69 0.87
C LYS A 31 2.80 -16.73 -0.21
N LYS A 32 1.94 -16.21 -1.08
CA LYS A 32 2.35 -15.24 -2.11
C LYS A 32 2.64 -13.86 -1.52
N TYR A 33 1.91 -13.47 -0.48
CA TYR A 33 2.16 -12.23 0.26
C TYR A 33 3.53 -12.28 0.94
N ASP A 34 3.88 -13.43 1.55
CA ASP A 34 5.20 -13.65 2.16
C ASP A 34 6.34 -13.60 1.12
N ASN A 35 6.04 -13.96 -0.14
CA ASN A 35 6.97 -13.83 -1.27
C ASN A 35 6.92 -12.44 -1.95
N LEU A 36 6.44 -11.42 -1.24
CA LEU A 36 6.36 -10.02 -1.70
C LEU A 36 5.57 -9.83 -3.01
N SER A 37 4.75 -10.81 -3.40
CA SER A 37 3.99 -10.78 -4.65
C SER A 37 2.67 -10.00 -4.49
N TYR A 38 2.73 -8.80 -3.91
CA TYR A 38 1.58 -8.02 -3.47
C TYR A 38 0.54 -7.81 -4.58
N ILE A 39 0.97 -7.46 -5.80
CA ILE A 39 0.09 -7.26 -6.98
C ILE A 39 -0.83 -8.48 -7.24
N LYS A 40 -0.30 -9.71 -7.08
CA LYS A 40 -1.07 -10.94 -7.36
C LYS A 40 -2.09 -11.25 -6.26
N VAL A 41 -1.86 -10.79 -5.04
CA VAL A 41 -2.66 -11.19 -3.87
C VAL A 41 -3.74 -10.18 -3.53
N VAL A 42 -3.51 -8.89 -3.81
CA VAL A 42 -4.48 -7.80 -3.58
C VAL A 42 -5.88 -8.15 -4.07
N SER A 43 -6.01 -8.62 -5.32
CA SER A 43 -7.30 -8.95 -5.92
C SER A 43 -8.06 -10.08 -5.20
N THR A 44 -7.34 -10.97 -4.51
CA THR A 44 -7.94 -12.05 -3.73
C THR A 44 -8.42 -11.52 -2.38
N TYR A 45 -7.61 -10.71 -1.70
CA TYR A 45 -8.01 -10.09 -0.43
C TYR A 45 -9.14 -9.08 -0.61
N GLU A 46 -9.14 -8.29 -1.68
CA GLU A 46 -10.24 -7.36 -1.99
C GLU A 46 -11.57 -8.12 -2.10
N ARG A 47 -11.57 -9.22 -2.85
CA ARG A 47 -12.77 -10.04 -3.02
C ARG A 47 -13.26 -10.62 -1.70
N LEU A 48 -12.36 -10.99 -0.80
CA LEU A 48 -12.77 -11.44 0.54
C LEU A 48 -13.44 -10.30 1.31
N ALA A 49 -12.85 -9.11 1.30
CA ALA A 49 -13.40 -7.92 1.96
C ALA A 49 -14.76 -7.50 1.37
N GLU A 50 -14.91 -7.52 0.05
CA GLU A 50 -16.16 -7.23 -0.67
C GLU A 50 -17.26 -8.24 -0.35
N ASN A 51 -16.89 -9.50 -0.12
CA ASN A 51 -17.81 -10.55 0.34
C ASN A 51 -18.15 -10.44 1.84
N GLY A 52 -17.71 -9.37 2.52
CA GLY A 52 -18.01 -9.10 3.92
C GLY A 52 -17.08 -9.77 4.92
N TYR A 53 -16.03 -10.48 4.46
CA TYR A 53 -15.02 -11.00 5.37
C TYR A 53 -14.19 -9.83 5.90
N LYS A 54 -14.17 -9.65 7.22
CA LYS A 54 -13.42 -8.59 7.89
C LYS A 54 -12.56 -9.21 8.98
N SER A 55 -11.26 -8.98 8.91
CA SER A 55 -10.32 -9.33 9.95
C SER A 55 -9.16 -8.34 9.97
N GLU A 56 -8.51 -8.23 11.13
CA GLU A 56 -7.35 -7.36 11.30
C GLU A 56 -6.24 -7.74 10.31
N ASP A 57 -5.91 -9.03 10.23
CA ASP A 57 -4.94 -9.59 9.30
C ASP A 57 -5.25 -9.26 7.83
N LEU A 58 -6.52 -9.37 7.42
CA LEU A 58 -6.94 -9.02 6.06
C LEU A 58 -6.68 -7.55 5.76
N PHE A 59 -7.07 -6.65 6.68
CA PHE A 59 -6.90 -5.20 6.47
C PHE A 59 -5.44 -4.77 6.56
N GLN A 60 -4.64 -5.39 7.43
CA GLN A 60 -3.18 -5.23 7.45
C GLN A 60 -2.55 -5.61 6.11
N LYS A 61 -2.91 -6.78 5.56
CA LYS A 61 -2.41 -7.28 4.28
C LYS A 61 -2.85 -6.41 3.11
N LEU A 62 -4.11 -5.98 3.08
CA LEU A 62 -4.62 -5.06 2.05
C LEU A 62 -3.90 -3.72 2.08
N GLY A 63 -3.84 -3.08 3.26
CA GLY A 63 -3.17 -1.80 3.44
C GLY A 63 -1.71 -1.85 3.01
N ASN A 64 -0.96 -2.86 3.49
CA ASN A 64 0.44 -3.05 3.12
C ASN A 64 0.63 -3.33 1.63
N SER A 65 -0.21 -4.19 1.04
CA SER A 65 -0.04 -4.56 -0.37
C SER A 65 -0.21 -3.34 -1.28
N TYR A 66 -1.20 -2.49 -1.02
CA TYR A 66 -1.37 -1.24 -1.76
C TYR A 66 -0.27 -0.24 -1.48
N TYR A 67 0.14 -0.12 -0.21
CA TYR A 67 1.23 0.76 0.19
C TYR A 67 2.52 0.45 -0.56
N PHE A 68 2.91 -0.82 -0.62
CA PHE A 68 4.12 -1.26 -1.31
C PHE A 68 4.02 -1.22 -2.84
N ASN A 69 2.81 -1.22 -3.40
CA ASN A 69 2.59 -1.00 -4.83
C ASN A 69 2.49 0.48 -5.21
N GLY A 70 2.57 1.41 -4.25
CA GLY A 70 2.45 2.85 -4.48
C GLY A 70 1.02 3.36 -4.69
N GLU A 71 0.00 2.51 -4.52
CA GLU A 71 -1.42 2.86 -4.61
C GLU A 71 -1.92 3.39 -3.25
N LEU A 72 -1.35 4.52 -2.84
CA LEU A 72 -1.48 5.06 -1.47
C LEU A 72 -2.91 5.51 -1.10
N ASP A 73 -3.72 5.88 -2.10
CA ASP A 73 -5.14 6.18 -1.93
C ASP A 73 -5.94 4.95 -1.48
N LYS A 74 -5.70 3.80 -2.11
CA LYS A 74 -6.28 2.51 -1.73
C LYS A 74 -5.72 2.02 -0.40
N ALA A 75 -4.43 2.21 -0.15
CA ALA A 75 -3.82 1.89 1.13
C ALA A 75 -4.50 2.67 2.28
N ALA A 76 -4.74 3.97 2.09
CA ALA A 76 -5.41 4.81 3.09
C ALA A 76 -6.82 4.30 3.44
N LYS A 77 -7.58 3.82 2.44
CA LYS A 77 -8.90 3.19 2.68
C LYS A 77 -8.78 1.98 3.61
N TRP A 78 -7.91 1.02 3.30
CA TRP A 78 -7.80 -0.22 4.06
C TRP A 78 -7.16 -0.04 5.43
N TYR A 79 -6.18 0.85 5.55
CA TYR A 79 -5.68 1.25 6.87
C TYR A 79 -6.77 1.96 7.68
N SER A 80 -7.65 2.75 7.07
CA SER A 80 -8.78 3.32 7.81
C SER A 80 -9.70 2.23 8.37
N GLU A 81 -10.05 1.21 7.58
CA GLU A 81 -10.83 0.07 8.08
C GLU A 81 -10.10 -0.69 9.20
N LEU A 82 -8.77 -0.88 9.07
CA LEU A 82 -7.92 -1.48 10.10
C LEU A 82 -8.01 -0.71 11.42
N PHE A 83 -7.74 0.59 11.40
CA PHE A 83 -7.74 1.43 12.60
C PHE A 83 -9.14 1.71 13.16
N THR A 84 -10.20 1.56 12.36
CA THR A 84 -11.59 1.53 12.84
C THR A 84 -11.89 0.22 13.57
N MET A 85 -11.34 -0.90 13.11
CA MET A 85 -11.53 -2.22 13.74
C MET A 85 -10.71 -2.38 15.03
N ASN A 86 -9.43 -2.05 14.97
CA ASN A 86 -8.50 -2.16 16.08
C ASN A 86 -7.47 -1.02 16.00
N GLN A 87 -7.51 -0.13 16.99
CA GLN A 87 -6.57 1.00 17.08
C GLN A 87 -5.19 0.59 17.58
N ASP A 88 -5.08 -0.53 18.31
CA ASP A 88 -3.81 -1.00 18.85
C ASP A 88 -3.06 -1.80 17.78
N GLN A 89 -2.36 -1.06 16.91
CA GLN A 89 -1.53 -1.62 15.85
C GLN A 89 -0.04 -1.40 16.15
N GLU A 90 0.82 -2.17 15.49
CA GLU A 90 2.25 -1.91 15.51
C GLU A 90 2.57 -0.52 14.95
N SER A 91 3.70 0.05 15.41
CA SER A 91 4.12 1.40 15.05
C SER A 91 4.22 1.57 13.52
N GLU A 92 4.67 0.55 12.80
CA GLU A 92 4.86 0.61 11.37
C GLU A 92 3.54 0.77 10.60
N TYR A 93 2.42 0.23 11.09
CA TYR A 93 1.10 0.49 10.50
C TYR A 93 0.66 1.94 10.70
N CYS A 94 0.98 2.53 11.85
CA CYS A 94 0.70 3.96 12.11
C CYS A 94 1.48 4.83 11.10
N TYR A 95 2.76 4.51 10.89
CA TYR A 95 3.61 5.22 9.94
C TYR A 95 3.10 5.11 8.49
N ARG A 96 2.84 3.89 8.01
CA ARG A 96 2.36 3.66 6.63
C ARG A 96 1.00 4.29 6.40
N TYR A 97 0.11 4.22 7.40
CA TYR A 97 -1.18 4.87 7.32
C TYR A 97 -1.03 6.40 7.21
N ALA A 98 -0.17 7.01 8.03
CA ALA A 98 0.10 8.44 7.93
C ALA A 98 0.63 8.86 6.56
N GLN A 99 1.55 8.09 5.98
CA GLN A 99 2.09 8.38 4.64
C GLN A 99 1.00 8.24 3.56
N SER A 100 0.14 7.23 3.70
CA SER A 100 -1.02 7.04 2.82
C SER A 100 -2.00 8.22 2.93
N LEU A 101 -2.29 8.68 4.14
CA LEU A 101 -3.15 9.85 4.40
C LEU A 101 -2.57 11.14 3.81
N LYS A 102 -1.25 11.36 3.88
CA LYS A 102 -0.60 12.51 3.25
C LYS A 102 -0.78 12.51 1.73
N SER A 103 -0.71 11.35 1.09
CA SER A 103 -0.87 11.23 -0.37
C SER A 103 -2.24 11.68 -0.86
N ILE A 104 -3.27 11.55 -0.02
CA ILE A 104 -4.65 11.98 -0.30
C ILE A 104 -5.00 13.32 0.38
N GLY A 105 -4.00 14.06 0.86
CA GLY A 105 -4.18 15.39 1.46
C GLY A 105 -4.80 15.41 2.86
N GLN A 106 -4.98 14.27 3.52
CA GLN A 106 -5.52 14.19 4.88
C GLN A 106 -4.44 14.44 5.94
N TYR A 107 -3.81 15.62 5.90
CA TYR A 107 -2.65 15.94 6.73
C TYR A 107 -2.91 15.92 8.24
N ASN A 108 -4.09 16.37 8.69
CA ASN A 108 -4.42 16.39 10.12
C ASN A 108 -4.41 14.97 10.71
N LYS A 109 -5.14 14.05 10.07
CA LYS A 109 -5.19 12.63 10.47
C LYS A 109 -3.82 11.95 10.31
N ALA A 110 -3.05 12.33 9.28
CA ALA A 110 -1.69 11.83 9.12
C ALA A 110 -0.79 12.26 10.29
N ASN A 111 -0.90 13.50 10.74
CA ASN A 111 -0.14 14.01 11.88
C ASN A 111 -0.53 13.29 13.17
N GLU A 112 -1.82 13.03 13.41
CA GLU A 112 -2.28 12.21 14.54
C GLU A 112 -1.63 10.81 14.54
N MET A 113 -1.64 10.13 13.40
CA MET A 113 -1.00 8.81 13.27
C MET A 113 0.52 8.85 13.47
N LEU A 114 1.18 9.94 13.07
CA LEU A 114 2.63 10.12 13.30
C LEU A 114 2.97 10.42 14.76
N GLU A 115 2.09 11.08 15.52
CA GLU A 115 2.26 11.21 16.97
C GLU A 115 2.17 9.84 17.65
N ILE A 116 1.18 9.02 17.29
CA ILE A 116 1.04 7.64 17.81
C ILE A 116 2.28 6.81 17.43
N PHE A 117 2.74 6.92 16.19
CA PHE A 117 3.97 6.27 15.73
C PHE A 117 5.17 6.68 16.59
N HIS A 118 5.37 7.97 16.82
CA HIS A 118 6.47 8.47 17.65
C HIS A 118 6.38 7.97 19.09
N GLN A 119 5.19 7.92 19.68
CA GLN A 119 4.97 7.39 21.03
C GLN A 119 5.34 5.90 21.11
N LYS A 120 4.92 5.08 20.12
CA LYS A 120 5.20 3.64 20.09
C LYS A 120 6.66 3.32 19.71
N ALA A 121 7.33 4.20 18.97
CA ALA A 121 8.69 4.02 18.49
C ALA A 121 9.57 5.25 18.76
N VAL A 122 9.69 5.64 20.04
CA VAL A 122 10.35 6.89 20.47
C VAL A 122 11.77 7.07 19.94
N ASN A 123 12.49 5.97 19.72
CA ASN A 123 13.86 5.99 19.24
C ASN A 123 14.00 6.05 17.72
N ASP A 124 12.91 5.83 16.97
CA ASP A 124 12.91 5.86 15.50
C ASP A 124 13.11 7.30 15.00
N THR A 125 14.10 7.46 14.11
CA THR A 125 14.48 8.76 13.54
C THR A 125 13.34 9.41 12.78
N ARG A 126 12.48 8.63 12.10
CA ARG A 126 11.31 9.15 11.36
C ARG A 126 10.34 9.87 12.29
N GLY A 127 10.10 9.29 13.47
CA GLY A 127 9.19 9.84 14.48
C GLY A 127 9.78 11.11 15.11
N LYS A 128 11.07 11.09 15.45
CA LYS A 128 11.80 12.26 15.96
C LYS A 128 11.79 13.43 14.96
N LEU A 129 12.03 13.15 13.68
CA LEU A 129 12.02 14.17 12.63
C LEU A 129 10.64 14.83 12.51
N PHE A 130 9.56 14.05 12.51
CA PHE A 130 8.21 14.58 12.51
C PHE A 130 7.94 15.42 13.77
N HIS A 131 8.22 14.87 14.95
CA HIS A 131 7.95 15.53 16.22
C HIS A 131 8.67 16.87 16.36
N ASN A 132 9.92 16.95 15.88
CA ASN A 132 10.72 18.17 15.89
C ASN A 132 10.29 19.20 14.81
N ASN A 133 9.49 18.81 13.83
CA ASN A 133 9.12 19.64 12.68
C ASN A 133 7.60 19.61 12.40
N LYS A 134 6.77 19.84 13.43
CA LYS A 134 5.30 19.76 13.28
C LYS A 134 4.72 20.76 12.28
N ASN A 135 5.40 21.89 12.05
CA ASN A 135 5.02 22.93 11.09
C ASN A 135 5.64 22.74 9.69
N TYR A 136 6.04 21.52 9.32
CA TYR A 136 6.68 21.24 8.03
C TYR A 136 5.88 21.74 6.81
N LEU A 137 4.54 21.69 6.86
CA LEU A 137 3.69 22.18 5.75
C LEU A 137 3.80 23.70 5.57
N ASP A 138 3.86 24.46 6.66
CA ASP A 138 4.03 25.92 6.60
C ASP A 138 5.40 26.27 6.03
N GLN A 139 6.44 25.54 6.43
CA GLN A 139 7.78 25.70 5.88
C GLN A 139 7.86 25.35 4.39
N ILE A 140 7.18 24.28 3.96
CA ILE A 140 7.07 23.92 2.54
C ILE A 140 6.36 25.04 1.78
N LYS A 141 5.23 25.53 2.31
CA LYS A 141 4.46 26.61 1.70
C LYS A 141 5.27 27.90 1.57
N ALA A 142 6.01 28.29 2.63
CA ALA A 142 6.88 29.45 2.62
C ALA A 142 8.02 29.35 1.60
N ASN A 143 8.48 28.13 1.29
CA ASN A 143 9.52 27.87 0.29
C ASN A 143 8.98 27.57 -1.11
N SER A 144 7.66 27.44 -1.27
CA SER A 144 7.02 27.12 -2.55
C SER A 144 7.01 28.34 -3.48
N GLY A 145 6.99 28.12 -4.79
CA GLY A 145 6.91 29.19 -5.80
C GLY A 145 8.24 29.89 -6.13
N ARG A 146 9.37 29.39 -5.62
CA ARG A 146 10.71 29.92 -5.93
C ARG A 146 11.21 29.54 -7.32
N PHE A 147 10.61 28.51 -7.92
CA PHE A 147 10.99 28.00 -9.23
C PHE A 147 9.73 27.71 -10.04
N THR A 148 9.82 27.96 -11.35
CA THR A 148 8.84 27.49 -12.32
C THR A 148 9.36 26.17 -12.86
N VAL A 149 8.55 25.11 -12.76
CA VAL A 149 8.87 23.82 -13.35
C VAL A 149 8.25 23.80 -14.74
N GLU A 150 9.10 23.59 -15.75
CA GLU A 150 8.68 23.46 -17.14
C GLU A 150 9.15 22.11 -17.68
N ASP A 151 8.41 21.59 -18.66
CA ASP A 151 8.86 20.42 -19.40
C ASP A 151 10.12 20.80 -20.19
N ALA A 152 11.21 20.08 -19.95
CA ALA A 152 12.46 20.26 -20.66
C ALA A 152 12.35 19.88 -22.16
N GLY A 153 11.23 19.27 -22.58
CA GLY A 153 10.95 18.88 -23.97
C GLY A 153 11.73 17.63 -24.41
N ILE A 154 12.57 17.09 -23.52
CA ILE A 154 13.38 15.90 -23.78
C ILE A 154 12.81 14.63 -23.15
N ASN A 155 11.79 14.73 -22.29
CA ASN A 155 11.17 13.58 -21.63
C ASN A 155 10.35 12.75 -22.62
N SER A 156 10.32 11.44 -22.43
CA SER A 156 9.49 10.51 -23.20
C SER A 156 8.41 9.88 -22.35
N LYS A 157 7.52 9.12 -23.00
CA LYS A 157 6.55 8.26 -22.33
C LYS A 157 7.17 7.07 -21.58
N TYR A 158 8.48 6.85 -21.74
CA TYR A 158 9.22 5.78 -21.07
C TYR A 158 10.00 6.34 -19.87
N SER A 159 10.54 5.47 -19.02
CA SER A 159 11.36 5.89 -17.89
C SER A 159 12.66 6.56 -18.35
N ASP A 160 12.76 7.88 -18.13
CA ASP A 160 13.95 8.69 -18.33
C ASP A 160 14.45 9.20 -16.98
N TYR A 161 15.66 8.85 -16.58
CA TYR A 161 16.18 9.17 -15.23
C TYR A 161 17.71 9.17 -15.16
N GLY A 162 18.25 9.62 -14.02
CA GLY A 162 19.69 9.54 -13.75
C GLY A 162 20.53 10.44 -14.66
N SER A 163 20.19 11.72 -14.73
CA SER A 163 20.94 12.69 -15.52
C SER A 163 22.29 13.03 -14.89
N ALA A 164 23.33 13.19 -15.71
CA ALA A 164 24.65 13.66 -15.32
C ALA A 164 25.26 14.57 -16.41
N PHE A 165 26.19 15.41 -16.03
CA PHE A 165 26.98 16.20 -16.98
C PHE A 165 28.19 15.40 -17.46
N TYR A 166 28.39 15.32 -18.77
CA TYR A 166 29.59 14.81 -19.42
C TYR A 166 30.17 15.88 -20.34
N GLY A 167 31.17 16.61 -19.85
CA GLY A 167 31.66 17.83 -20.51
C GLY A 167 30.56 18.88 -20.60
N ASN A 168 30.26 19.36 -21.81
CA ASN A 168 29.16 20.29 -22.08
C ASN A 168 27.84 19.59 -22.45
N LYS A 169 27.72 18.28 -22.23
CA LYS A 169 26.53 17.49 -22.58
C LYS A 169 25.80 17.04 -21.32
N LEU A 170 24.46 17.00 -21.41
CA LEU A 170 23.62 16.29 -20.46
C LEU A 170 23.43 14.87 -20.98
N VAL A 171 23.85 13.88 -20.18
CA VAL A 171 23.58 12.46 -20.44
C VAL A 171 22.56 11.96 -19.43
N PHE A 172 21.69 11.05 -19.83
CA PHE A 172 20.67 10.45 -18.96
C PHE A 172 20.38 9.02 -19.42
N SER A 173 19.87 8.20 -18.51
CA SER A 173 19.40 6.85 -18.82
C SER A 173 17.96 6.90 -19.31
N SER A 174 17.65 6.13 -20.34
CA SER A 174 16.31 6.07 -20.94
C SER A 174 15.93 4.63 -21.24
N ALA A 175 14.68 4.27 -20.94
CA ALA A 175 14.08 3.01 -21.36
C ALA A 175 13.51 3.06 -22.79
N ARG A 176 13.83 4.12 -23.57
CA ARG A 176 13.56 4.13 -25.01
C ARG A 176 14.30 2.98 -25.65
N ASP A 177 13.57 2.17 -26.41
CA ASP A 177 14.19 1.24 -27.32
C ASP A 177 14.86 2.03 -28.45
N THR A 178 16.16 2.27 -28.32
CA THR A 178 16.98 2.86 -29.39
C THR A 178 17.55 1.78 -30.32
N GLY A 179 17.08 0.54 -30.20
CA GLY A 179 17.07 -0.40 -31.29
C GLY A 179 18.42 -0.90 -31.79
N TYR A 180 19.48 -1.00 -30.99
CA TYR A 180 20.67 -1.77 -31.39
C TYR A 180 21.38 -2.36 -30.16
N VAL A 181 21.35 -3.70 -30.06
CA VAL A 181 22.43 -4.63 -29.64
C VAL A 181 21.79 -5.95 -29.16
N ILE A 182 21.72 -6.90 -30.11
CA ILE A 182 21.53 -8.36 -29.98
C ILE A 182 20.13 -8.86 -29.58
N GLN A 183 19.39 -9.39 -30.57
CA GLN A 183 18.37 -10.42 -30.35
C GLN A 183 19.07 -11.72 -29.92
N ARG A 184 18.63 -12.30 -28.80
CA ARG A 184 18.88 -13.70 -28.44
C ARG A 184 17.64 -14.53 -28.72
#